data_AF-A0A0D7KS21-F1
#
_entry.id   AF-A0A0D7KS21-F1
#
_cell.length_a   1.000
_cell.length_b   1.000
_cell.length_c   1.000
_cell.angle_alpha   90.00
_cell.angle_beta   90.00
_cell.angle_gamma   90.00
#
_symmetry.space_group_name_H-M   'P 1'
#
loop_
_entity.id
_entity.type
_entity.pdbx_description
1 polymer ?
#
loop_
_entity_poly.entity_id
_entity_poly.type
_entity_poly.pdbx_seq_one_letter_code
_entity_poly.pdbx_strand_id
1 'polypeptide(L)'
;MLKKKIILMFFAFVCVIAIPTTTDANTNTYDVLKDIGFSEYQISKMDYIEKDIYTKIYHKTNGTARLINGNTTHSSFNEFLSVSDIDVNIVAGNSPTCQNGYKCAGIYVVGTVDTEKFNLKQIATGAAWSDNWNNMSSKAEVSYGDFWGNTETKSMYLIDATPKKGLAYGYDNLPFHLSTAHTTLEIDLRRTSGDSGTTDVVGKVGFTKEETVLGVSISGNIPGISITPQDKVFQRAATGSFIFKSK
;
A
#
# COMPACT_ATOMS: atom_id res chain seq x y z
N MET A 1 -68.58 -33.88 39.45
CA MET A 1 -68.17 -33.02 38.32
C MET A 1 -67.06 -32.09 38.78
N LEU A 2 -65.80 -32.49 38.60
CA LEU A 2 -64.62 -31.77 39.08
C LEU A 2 -64.09 -30.85 37.97
N LYS A 3 -64.08 -29.53 38.20
CA LYS A 3 -63.52 -28.52 37.29
C LYS A 3 -61.99 -28.56 37.34
N LYS A 4 -61.33 -28.95 36.24
CA LYS A 4 -59.87 -28.79 36.06
C LYS A 4 -59.56 -27.32 35.76
N LYS A 5 -58.76 -26.67 36.62
CA LYS A 5 -58.10 -25.39 36.34
C LYS A 5 -56.75 -25.69 35.70
N ILE A 6 -56.52 -25.16 34.49
CA ILE A 6 -55.24 -25.18 33.78
C ILE A 6 -54.42 -24.00 34.31
N ILE A 7 -53.25 -24.28 34.87
CA ILE A 7 -52.23 -23.29 35.21
C ILE A 7 -51.33 -23.15 33.98
N LEU A 8 -51.35 -21.98 33.34
CA LEU A 8 -50.48 -21.64 32.23
C LEU A 8 -49.18 -21.06 32.81
N MET A 9 -48.07 -21.80 32.70
CA MET A 9 -46.76 -21.37 33.17
C MET A 9 -45.96 -20.85 31.96
N PHE A 10 -45.77 -19.53 31.89
CA PHE A 10 -44.95 -18.88 30.87
C PHE A 10 -43.46 -19.14 31.18
N PHE A 11 -42.79 -19.94 30.38
CA PHE A 11 -41.33 -20.02 30.36
C PHE A 11 -40.79 -18.88 29.49
N ALA A 12 -40.13 -17.91 30.13
CA ALA A 12 -39.34 -16.88 29.44
C ALA A 12 -38.09 -17.54 28.85
N PHE A 13 -38.06 -17.67 27.53
CA PHE A 13 -36.92 -18.17 26.77
C PHE A 13 -35.89 -17.04 26.68
N VAL A 14 -34.92 -17.02 27.59
CA VAL A 14 -33.77 -16.12 27.50
C VAL A 14 -32.86 -16.64 26.39
N CYS A 15 -32.98 -16.09 25.19
CA CYS A 15 -31.95 -16.21 24.16
C CYS A 15 -30.69 -15.49 24.66
N VAL A 16 -29.74 -16.26 25.20
CA VAL A 16 -28.36 -15.82 25.34
C VAL A 16 -27.81 -15.73 23.91
N ILE A 17 -27.90 -14.54 23.32
CA ILE A 17 -27.15 -14.20 22.12
C ILE A 17 -25.69 -14.20 22.56
N ALA A 18 -24.99 -15.31 22.32
CA ALA A 18 -23.55 -15.34 22.37
C ALA A 18 -23.06 -14.39 21.27
N ILE A 19 -22.75 -13.16 21.65
CA ILE A 19 -21.99 -12.24 20.81
C ILE A 19 -20.63 -12.93 20.60
N PRO A 20 -20.24 -13.30 19.37
CA PRO A 20 -18.88 -13.73 19.13
C PRO A 20 -17.98 -12.54 19.46
N THR A 21 -17.32 -12.60 20.61
CA THR A 21 -16.21 -11.74 20.91
C THR A 21 -15.08 -12.17 19.99
N THR A 22 -14.93 -11.50 18.84
CA THR A 22 -13.68 -11.56 18.09
C THR A 22 -12.65 -10.78 18.89
N THR A 23 -12.10 -11.42 19.91
CA THR A 23 -10.77 -11.07 20.40
C THR A 23 -9.77 -11.47 19.31
N ASP A 24 -9.64 -10.64 18.27
CA ASP A 24 -8.39 -10.62 17.53
C ASP A 24 -7.36 -9.99 18.47
N ALA A 25 -6.63 -10.91 19.10
CA ALA A 25 -5.54 -10.62 20.00
C ALA A 25 -4.57 -9.63 19.35
N ASN A 26 -4.12 -8.66 20.15
CA ASN A 26 -2.97 -7.78 19.92
C ASN A 26 -1.85 -8.51 19.15
N THR A 27 -1.92 -8.53 17.83
CA THR A 27 -0.84 -9.06 17.01
C THR A 27 0.23 -7.98 17.06
N ASN A 28 1.39 -8.33 17.61
CA ASN A 28 2.49 -7.40 17.75
C ASN A 28 2.88 -6.89 16.36
N THR A 29 2.82 -5.57 16.13
CA THR A 29 3.22 -4.91 14.87
C THR A 29 4.56 -5.41 14.37
N TYR A 30 5.49 -5.69 15.27
CA TYR A 30 6.81 -6.20 14.92
C TYR A 30 6.77 -7.58 14.25
N ASP A 31 5.92 -8.50 14.74
CA ASP A 31 5.78 -9.85 14.19
C ASP A 31 5.08 -9.80 12.82
N VAL A 32 4.08 -8.92 12.68
CA VAL A 32 3.43 -8.65 11.39
C VAL A 32 4.43 -8.21 10.33
N LEU A 33 5.34 -7.28 10.67
CA LEU A 33 6.34 -6.78 9.72
C LEU A 33 7.36 -7.86 9.33
N LYS A 34 7.74 -8.73 10.27
CA LYS A 34 8.56 -9.91 9.98
C LYS A 34 7.85 -10.88 9.04
N ASP A 35 6.57 -11.13 9.24
CA ASP A 35 5.75 -12.00 8.38
C ASP A 35 5.61 -11.45 6.95
N ILE A 36 5.54 -10.13 6.79
CA ILE A 36 5.58 -9.48 5.48
C ILE A 36 6.94 -9.73 4.80
N GLY A 37 8.02 -9.82 5.59
CA GLY A 37 9.37 -10.14 5.11
C GLY A 37 10.43 -9.08 5.39
N PHE A 38 10.14 -8.10 6.26
CA PHE A 38 11.13 -7.10 6.66
C PHE A 38 12.16 -7.67 7.65
N SER A 39 13.43 -7.31 7.47
CA SER A 39 14.49 -7.61 8.44
C SER A 39 14.38 -6.73 9.69
N GLU A 40 14.98 -7.17 10.80
CA GLU A 40 14.99 -6.40 12.05
C GLU A 40 15.62 -5.01 11.86
N TYR A 41 16.65 -4.92 11.02
CA TYR A 41 17.29 -3.66 10.68
C TYR A 41 16.31 -2.71 9.98
N GLN A 42 15.58 -3.17 8.95
CA GLN A 42 14.58 -2.36 8.25
C GLN A 42 13.47 -1.90 9.20
N ILE A 43 12.94 -2.80 10.03
CA ILE A 43 11.89 -2.47 11.01
C ILE A 43 12.37 -1.42 12.01
N SER A 44 13.66 -1.44 12.39
CA SER A 44 14.24 -0.43 13.28
C SER A 44 14.36 0.96 12.65
N LYS A 45 14.36 1.03 11.31
CA LYS A 45 14.43 2.29 10.55
C LYS A 45 13.07 2.88 10.18
N MET A 46 12.01 2.07 10.22
CA MET A 46 10.64 2.55 9.99
C MET A 46 10.14 3.40 11.17
N ASP A 47 9.53 4.53 10.86
CA ASP A 47 8.73 5.28 11.83
C ASP A 47 7.37 4.60 12.08
N TYR A 48 6.56 5.19 12.97
CA TYR A 48 5.28 4.60 13.36
C TYR A 48 4.22 4.67 12.24
N ILE A 49 4.28 5.66 11.35
CA ILE A 49 3.33 5.81 10.24
C ILE A 49 3.58 4.69 9.24
N GLU A 50 4.83 4.47 8.87
CA GLU A 50 5.20 3.39 7.96
C GLU A 50 4.85 2.01 8.53
N LYS A 51 5.10 1.78 9.82
CA LYS A 51 4.71 0.53 10.50
C LYS A 51 3.19 0.30 10.48
N ASP A 52 2.40 1.34 10.73
CA ASP A 52 0.93 1.29 10.70
C ASP A 52 0.40 0.99 9.28
N ILE A 53 0.98 1.62 8.24
CA ILE A 53 0.63 1.35 6.84
C ILE A 53 0.80 -0.13 6.50
N TYR A 54 1.97 -0.71 6.77
CA TYR A 54 2.21 -2.13 6.46
C TYR A 54 1.32 -3.08 7.28
N THR A 55 1.06 -2.74 8.55
CA THR A 55 0.17 -3.54 9.40
C THR A 55 -1.25 -3.55 8.84
N LYS A 56 -1.77 -2.39 8.41
CA LYS A 56 -3.07 -2.28 7.73
C LYS A 56 -3.11 -3.09 6.43
N ILE A 57 -2.05 -3.05 5.62
CA ILE A 57 -1.94 -3.84 4.39
C ILE A 57 -1.99 -5.35 4.71
N TYR A 58 -1.26 -5.81 5.73
CA TYR A 58 -1.27 -7.21 6.14
C TYR A 58 -2.66 -7.68 6.56
N HIS A 59 -3.35 -6.92 7.43
CA HIS A 59 -4.70 -7.27 7.84
C HIS A 59 -5.69 -7.24 6.67
N LYS A 60 -5.61 -6.23 5.80
CA LYS A 60 -6.48 -6.09 4.63
C LYS A 60 -6.33 -7.27 3.65
N THR A 61 -5.13 -7.84 3.54
CA THR A 61 -4.84 -8.99 2.70
C THR A 61 -5.00 -10.33 3.43
N ASN A 62 -5.65 -10.35 4.61
CA ASN A 62 -5.82 -11.53 5.47
C ASN A 62 -4.49 -12.27 5.74
N GLY A 63 -3.43 -11.52 6.01
CA GLY A 63 -2.10 -12.04 6.34
C GLY A 63 -1.28 -12.56 5.16
N THR A 64 -1.73 -12.34 3.92
CA THR A 64 -1.04 -12.84 2.71
C THR A 64 -0.07 -11.84 2.09
N ALA A 65 -0.05 -10.59 2.55
CA ALA A 65 0.91 -9.58 2.12
C ALA A 65 2.36 -10.04 2.32
N ARG A 66 3.18 -9.93 1.27
CA ARG A 66 4.62 -10.21 1.28
C ARG A 66 5.38 -9.10 0.56
N LEU A 67 6.55 -8.75 1.09
CA LEU A 67 7.51 -7.89 0.42
C LEU A 67 8.02 -8.61 -0.85
N ILE A 68 7.86 -7.98 -2.01
CA ILE A 68 8.27 -8.55 -3.30
C ILE A 68 9.42 -7.82 -3.97
N ASN A 69 9.88 -6.71 -3.37
CA ASN A 69 11.17 -6.12 -3.70
C ASN A 69 12.28 -6.88 -2.97
N GLY A 70 13.02 -7.73 -3.68
CA GLY A 70 13.98 -8.67 -3.13
C GLY A 70 15.33 -8.09 -2.71
N ASN A 71 15.54 -6.77 -2.71
CA ASN A 71 16.82 -6.18 -2.29
C ASN A 71 16.68 -4.73 -1.85
N THR A 72 16.22 -4.52 -0.61
CA THR A 72 16.24 -3.19 0.03
C THR A 72 17.66 -2.89 0.49
N THR A 73 18.46 -2.27 -0.37
CA THR A 73 19.61 -1.51 0.11
C THR A 73 19.06 -0.21 0.71
N HIS A 74 18.84 -0.22 2.04
CA HIS A 74 18.96 1.01 2.81
C HIS A 74 20.42 1.45 2.67
N SER A 75 20.73 2.21 1.62
CA SER A 75 22.07 2.76 1.44
C SER A 75 22.29 3.77 2.55
N SER A 76 23.03 3.37 3.56
CA SER A 76 23.56 4.25 4.59
C SER A 76 24.43 5.32 3.92
N PHE A 77 24.06 6.58 4.16
CA PHE A 77 24.92 7.76 4.26
C PHE A 77 26.08 7.87 3.25
N ASN A 78 25.94 8.80 2.30
CA ASN A 78 27.05 9.65 1.89
C ASN A 78 26.53 11.04 1.50
N GLU A 79 27.17 12.06 2.08
CA GLU A 79 26.81 13.47 2.12
C GLU A 79 26.92 14.17 0.76
N PHE A 80 26.03 13.89 -0.18
CA PHE A 80 25.65 14.81 -1.26
C PHE A 80 24.24 14.39 -1.69
N LEU A 81 23.28 15.33 -1.74
CA LEU A 81 21.87 15.07 -2.06
C LEU A 81 21.76 14.11 -3.26
N SER A 82 21.45 12.85 -2.97
CA SER A 82 21.42 11.75 -3.93
C SER A 82 20.13 10.97 -3.72
N VAL A 83 19.85 10.01 -4.59
CA VAL A 83 18.65 9.16 -4.64
C VAL A 83 18.34 8.40 -3.31
N SER A 84 19.13 8.60 -2.25
CA SER A 84 19.03 8.00 -0.92
C SER A 84 17.87 8.48 -0.04
N ASP A 85 17.29 9.66 -0.29
CA ASP A 85 16.25 10.24 0.57
C ASP A 85 14.82 9.77 0.24
N ILE A 86 14.67 8.91 -0.76
CA ILE A 86 13.43 8.20 -1.08
C ILE A 86 13.67 6.72 -0.79
N ASP A 87 12.84 6.11 0.04
CA ASP A 87 12.70 4.65 0.10
C ASP A 87 11.41 4.23 -0.61
N VAL A 88 11.47 3.12 -1.33
CA VAL A 88 10.32 2.57 -2.06
C VAL A 88 10.27 1.07 -1.86
N ASN A 89 9.15 0.61 -1.33
CA ASN A 89 8.88 -0.79 -1.07
C ASN A 89 7.64 -1.23 -1.84
N ILE A 90 7.65 -2.49 -2.29
CA ILE A 90 6.51 -3.10 -2.98
C ILE A 90 6.10 -4.32 -2.20
N VAL A 91 4.84 -4.32 -1.78
CA VAL A 91 4.18 -5.45 -1.13
C VAL A 91 3.11 -5.99 -2.07
N ALA A 92 3.00 -7.31 -2.17
CA ALA A 92 1.92 -7.95 -2.90
C ALA A 92 1.25 -9.04 -2.05
N GLY A 93 -0.04 -9.25 -2.28
CA GLY A 93 -0.83 -10.25 -1.58
C GLY A 93 -2.13 -10.58 -2.32
N ASN A 94 -3.01 -11.32 -1.67
CA ASN A 94 -4.36 -11.52 -2.20
C ASN A 94 -5.13 -10.21 -2.20
N SER A 95 -5.82 -9.91 -3.30
CA SER A 95 -6.73 -8.76 -3.33
C SER A 95 -7.92 -9.01 -2.39
N PRO A 96 -8.29 -8.04 -1.53
CA PRO A 96 -9.43 -8.15 -0.62
C PRO A 96 -10.77 -8.25 -1.34
N THR A 97 -10.85 -7.78 -2.59
CA THR A 97 -12.07 -7.76 -3.40
C THR A 97 -12.18 -8.95 -4.36
N CYS A 98 -11.39 -10.01 -4.11
CA CYS A 98 -11.34 -11.16 -5.02
C CYS A 98 -12.66 -11.93 -5.06
N GLN A 99 -13.09 -12.28 -6.27
CA GLN A 99 -14.31 -13.02 -6.54
C GLN A 99 -14.00 -14.41 -7.10
N ASN A 100 -14.91 -15.36 -6.87
CA ASN A 100 -14.82 -16.71 -7.42
C ASN A 100 -14.69 -16.68 -8.95
N GLY A 101 -13.80 -17.52 -9.49
CA GLY A 101 -13.57 -17.66 -10.94
C GLY A 101 -12.44 -16.80 -11.51
N TYR A 102 -11.89 -15.86 -10.73
CA TYR A 102 -10.77 -14.99 -11.13
C TYR A 102 -9.52 -15.25 -10.30
N LYS A 103 -8.37 -14.85 -10.86
CA LYS A 103 -7.16 -14.60 -10.09
C LYS A 103 -7.11 -13.11 -9.75
N CYS A 104 -6.75 -12.80 -8.52
CA CYS A 104 -6.68 -11.44 -8.03
C CYS A 104 -5.39 -11.22 -7.25
N ALA A 105 -4.81 -10.04 -7.39
CA ALA A 105 -3.62 -9.63 -6.66
C ALA A 105 -3.84 -8.21 -6.14
N GLY A 106 -3.43 -7.95 -4.90
CA GLY A 106 -3.26 -6.60 -4.38
C GLY A 106 -1.79 -6.21 -4.54
N ILE A 107 -1.52 -5.07 -5.18
CA ILE A 107 -0.19 -4.46 -5.23
C ILE A 107 -0.24 -3.19 -4.38
N TYR A 108 0.76 -3.06 -3.52
CA TYR A 108 0.94 -1.92 -2.64
C TYR A 108 2.34 -1.35 -2.86
N VAL A 109 2.41 -0.09 -3.28
CA VAL A 109 3.67 0.67 -3.35
C VAL A 109 3.68 1.64 -2.18
N VAL A 110 4.67 1.50 -1.30
CA VAL A 110 4.87 2.39 -0.16
C VAL A 110 6.15 3.18 -0.40
N GLY A 111 6.03 4.50 -0.40
CA GLY A 111 7.14 5.43 -0.55
C GLY A 111 7.35 6.22 0.72
N THR A 112 8.59 6.35 1.18
CA THR A 112 8.97 7.24 2.28
C THR A 112 9.93 8.29 1.75
N VAL A 113 9.65 9.57 2.02
CA VAL A 113 10.51 10.70 1.67
C VAL A 113 10.93 11.39 2.96
N ASP A 114 12.23 11.46 3.20
CA ASP A 114 12.83 12.30 4.24
C ASP A 114 12.72 13.77 3.80
N THR A 115 11.81 14.53 4.44
CA THR A 115 11.51 15.91 4.06
C THR A 115 12.25 16.95 4.89
N GLU A 116 12.98 16.56 5.94
CA GLU A 116 13.67 17.51 6.83
C GLU A 116 14.69 18.37 6.06
N LYS A 117 15.18 17.88 4.92
CA LYS A 117 16.16 18.55 4.07
C LYS A 117 15.55 19.34 2.92
N PHE A 118 14.24 19.27 2.71
CA PHE A 118 13.60 19.75 1.48
C PHE A 118 12.30 20.50 1.75
N ASN A 119 12.16 21.67 1.12
CA ASN A 119 10.86 22.30 0.96
C ASN A 119 10.06 21.53 -0.12
N LEU A 120 9.45 20.43 0.27
CA LEU A 120 8.68 19.54 -0.60
C LEU A 120 7.41 20.25 -1.10
N LYS A 121 7.25 20.38 -2.41
CA LYS A 121 6.07 21.02 -3.01
C LYS A 121 5.05 20.00 -3.49
N GLN A 122 5.51 18.97 -4.19
CA GLN A 122 4.63 17.97 -4.76
C GLN A 122 5.28 16.59 -4.69
N ILE A 123 4.44 15.57 -4.58
CA ILE A 123 4.84 14.16 -4.52
C ILE A 123 3.94 13.33 -5.43
N ALA A 124 4.51 12.30 -6.04
CA ALA A 124 3.81 11.34 -6.87
C ALA A 124 4.24 9.91 -6.54
N THR A 125 3.31 8.99 -6.70
CA THR A 125 3.52 7.56 -6.57
C THR A 125 2.84 6.84 -7.72
N GLY A 126 3.43 5.75 -8.18
CA GLY A 126 2.89 5.01 -9.31
C GLY A 126 3.40 3.58 -9.35
N ALA A 127 2.71 2.76 -10.13
CA ALA A 127 3.13 1.40 -10.40
C ALA A 127 2.89 1.03 -11.87
N ALA A 128 3.73 0.13 -12.39
CA ALA A 128 3.56 -0.52 -13.68
C ALA A 128 3.81 -2.02 -13.56
N TRP A 129 3.16 -2.84 -14.40
CA TRP A 129 3.25 -4.30 -14.36
C TRP A 129 3.29 -4.95 -15.76
N SER A 130 3.96 -6.11 -15.88
CA SER A 130 4.25 -6.76 -17.18
C SER A 130 3.06 -7.46 -17.82
N ASP A 131 2.16 -8.01 -17.01
CA ASP A 131 1.11 -8.91 -17.44
C ASP A 131 -0.20 -8.17 -17.75
N ASN A 132 -1.08 -8.80 -18.53
CA ASN A 132 -2.39 -8.25 -18.93
C ASN A 132 -3.43 -8.31 -17.79
N TRP A 133 -3.09 -7.78 -16.62
CA TRP A 133 -4.03 -7.58 -15.52
C TRP A 133 -4.94 -6.40 -15.82
N ASN A 134 -6.20 -6.50 -15.40
CA ASN A 134 -7.09 -5.33 -15.38
C ASN A 134 -6.99 -4.68 -14.00
N ASN A 135 -6.77 -3.37 -13.96
CA ASN A 135 -6.99 -2.59 -12.74
C ASN A 135 -8.50 -2.55 -12.45
N MET A 136 -8.90 -3.05 -11.28
CA MET A 136 -10.28 -3.04 -10.83
C MET A 136 -10.58 -1.83 -9.95
N SER A 137 -9.65 -1.50 -9.07
CA SER A 137 -9.72 -0.34 -8.20
C SER A 137 -8.32 0.07 -7.78
N SER A 138 -8.13 1.37 -7.63
CA SER A 138 -6.89 1.94 -7.13
C SER A 138 -7.16 3.14 -6.25
N LYS A 139 -6.31 3.30 -5.25
CA LYS A 139 -6.37 4.40 -4.29
C LYS A 139 -4.94 4.79 -3.96
N ALA A 140 -4.67 6.09 -3.90
CA ALA A 140 -3.41 6.59 -3.39
C ALA A 140 -3.62 7.64 -2.31
N GLU A 141 -2.77 7.60 -1.29
CA GLU A 141 -2.76 8.51 -0.16
C GLU A 141 -1.35 9.02 0.09
N VAL A 142 -1.29 10.25 0.59
CA VAL A 142 -0.09 10.79 1.21
C VAL A 142 -0.37 11.00 2.69
N SER A 143 0.55 10.55 3.54
CA SER A 143 0.52 10.77 4.99
C SER A 143 1.77 11.55 5.38
N TYR A 144 1.61 12.66 6.09
CA TYR A 144 2.75 13.50 6.47
C TYR A 144 2.62 14.01 7.90
N GLY A 145 3.77 14.22 8.54
CA GLY A 145 3.88 14.76 9.90
C GLY A 145 4.32 16.22 9.88
N ASP A 146 3.70 17.07 10.70
CA ASP A 146 4.24 18.39 11.01
C ASP A 146 5.30 18.33 12.12
N PHE A 147 6.03 19.43 12.35
CA PHE A 147 7.04 19.53 13.41
C PHE A 147 6.48 19.28 14.82
N TRP A 148 5.16 19.44 15.02
CA TRP A 148 4.49 19.25 16.30
C TRP A 148 4.06 17.78 16.52
N GLY A 149 4.31 16.91 15.55
CA GLY A 149 3.95 15.50 15.60
C GLY A 149 2.49 15.23 15.21
N ASN A 150 1.77 16.22 14.67
CA ASN A 150 0.46 15.97 14.09
C ASN A 150 0.61 15.25 12.76
N THR A 151 -0.23 14.27 12.51
CA THR A 151 -0.26 13.55 11.23
C THR A 151 -1.51 13.87 10.47
N GLU A 152 -1.35 14.13 9.18
CA GLU A 152 -2.45 14.21 8.25
C GLU A 152 -2.34 13.08 7.23
N THR A 153 -3.49 12.64 6.71
CA THR A 153 -3.56 11.76 5.56
C THR A 153 -4.53 12.35 4.55
N LYS A 154 -4.09 12.47 3.30
CA LYS A 154 -4.88 13.05 2.20
C LYS A 154 -4.88 12.10 1.02
N SER A 155 -6.00 12.07 0.30
CA SER A 155 -6.07 11.36 -0.98
C SER A 155 -5.28 12.09 -2.06
N MET A 156 -4.62 11.33 -2.92
CA MET A 156 -3.89 11.84 -4.08
C MET A 156 -4.80 11.85 -5.32
N TYR A 157 -4.56 12.74 -6.27
CA TYR A 157 -5.28 12.78 -7.55
C TYR A 157 -4.61 11.88 -8.59
N LEU A 158 -5.39 11.29 -9.49
CA LEU A 158 -4.85 10.47 -10.58
C LEU A 158 -4.16 11.38 -11.61
N ILE A 159 -2.87 11.12 -11.90
CA ILE A 159 -2.12 11.82 -12.94
C ILE A 159 -2.33 11.12 -14.29
N ASP A 160 -2.12 9.80 -14.31
CA ASP A 160 -2.23 8.99 -15.52
C ASP A 160 -2.63 7.56 -15.17
N ALA A 161 -3.35 6.90 -16.09
CA ALA A 161 -3.68 5.50 -16.01
C ALA A 161 -3.62 4.86 -17.39
N THR A 162 -2.81 3.82 -17.50
CA THR A 162 -2.88 2.85 -18.58
C THR A 162 -3.51 1.58 -18.01
N PRO A 163 -4.83 1.34 -18.16
CA PRO A 163 -5.62 0.39 -17.34
C PRO A 163 -5.10 -1.04 -17.21
N LYS A 164 -4.19 -1.46 -18.11
CA LYS A 164 -3.59 -2.79 -18.11
C LYS A 164 -2.08 -2.84 -17.92
N LYS A 165 -1.44 -1.68 -17.71
CA LYS A 165 0.03 -1.58 -17.64
C LYS A 165 0.53 -0.77 -16.46
N GLY A 166 -0.27 0.14 -15.93
CA GLY A 166 0.17 0.98 -14.83
C GLY A 166 -0.73 2.16 -14.58
N LEU A 167 -0.46 2.86 -13.49
CA LEU A 167 -1.14 4.08 -13.11
C LEU A 167 -0.27 4.87 -12.14
N ALA A 168 -0.59 6.14 -11.97
CA ALA A 168 0.11 7.02 -11.05
C ALA A 168 -0.77 8.15 -10.54
N TYR A 169 -0.42 8.59 -9.34
CA TYR A 169 -1.13 9.61 -8.59
C TYR A 169 -0.16 10.69 -8.12
N GLY A 170 -0.68 11.90 -7.92
CA GLY A 170 0.03 13.09 -7.48
C GLY A 170 -0.66 13.80 -6.32
N TYR A 171 0.10 14.58 -5.58
CA TYR A 171 -0.39 15.50 -4.57
C TYR A 171 0.53 16.71 -4.51
N ASP A 172 -0.05 17.92 -4.53
CA ASP A 172 0.66 19.19 -4.73
C ASP A 172 0.38 20.24 -3.66
N ASN A 173 -0.33 19.86 -2.59
CA ASN A 173 -0.70 20.76 -1.49
C ASN A 173 0.02 20.37 -0.19
N LEU A 174 1.33 20.18 -0.27
CA LEU A 174 2.16 19.85 0.90
C LEU A 174 2.53 21.13 1.66
N PRO A 175 2.44 21.14 3.00
CA PRO A 175 2.84 22.29 3.80
C PRO A 175 4.37 22.45 3.83
N PHE A 176 4.83 23.67 4.14
CA PHE A 176 6.23 24.09 4.03
C PHE A 176 7.17 23.53 5.13
N HIS A 177 6.64 22.80 6.12
CA HIS A 177 7.39 22.31 7.28
C HIS A 177 7.01 20.86 7.63
N LEU A 178 7.51 19.91 6.85
CA LEU A 178 7.29 18.49 7.04
C LEU A 178 8.54 17.84 7.61
N SER A 179 8.38 16.95 8.59
CA SER A 179 9.45 16.07 9.06
C SER A 179 9.58 14.84 8.15
N THR A 180 8.46 14.20 7.83
CA THR A 180 8.39 13.08 6.90
C THR A 180 7.15 13.14 6.01
N ALA A 181 7.23 12.52 4.84
CA ALA A 181 6.09 12.26 3.98
C ALA A 181 6.12 10.82 3.45
N HIS A 182 5.00 10.13 3.60
CA HIS A 182 4.79 8.77 3.10
C HIS A 182 3.72 8.78 2.02
N THR A 183 3.91 7.96 0.99
CA THR A 183 2.87 7.68 0.01
C THR A 183 2.50 6.22 0.09
N THR A 184 1.21 5.93 -0.05
CA THR A 184 0.71 4.57 -0.25
C THR A 184 -0.10 4.55 -1.51
N LEU A 185 0.22 3.64 -2.41
CA LEU A 185 -0.57 3.33 -3.59
C LEU A 185 -1.05 1.89 -3.49
N GLU A 186 -2.36 1.72 -3.45
CA GLU A 186 -3.04 0.44 -3.46
C GLU A 186 -3.68 0.19 -4.83
N ILE A 187 -3.49 -1.01 -5.36
CA ILE A 187 -4.02 -1.45 -6.66
C ILE A 187 -4.57 -2.86 -6.53
N ASP A 188 -5.84 -3.02 -6.89
CA ASP A 188 -6.50 -4.32 -7.05
C ASP A 188 -6.47 -4.75 -8.51
N LEU A 189 -5.77 -5.85 -8.78
CA LEU A 189 -5.61 -6.43 -10.10
C LEU A 189 -6.46 -7.69 -10.26
N ARG A 190 -7.03 -7.87 -11.47
CA ARG A 190 -7.79 -9.07 -11.84
C ARG A 190 -7.44 -9.63 -13.22
N ARG A 191 -7.36 -10.95 -13.31
CA ARG A 191 -7.21 -11.71 -14.57
C ARG A 191 -8.01 -13.02 -14.56
N THR A 192 -8.18 -13.62 -15.73
CA THR A 192 -8.82 -14.93 -15.92
C THR A 192 -8.00 -16.07 -15.30
N SER A 193 -8.68 -17.11 -14.82
CA SER A 193 -8.12 -18.15 -13.92
C SER A 193 -7.21 -19.20 -14.58
N GLY A 194 -7.11 -19.23 -15.91
CA GLY A 194 -6.37 -20.25 -16.66
C GLY A 194 -4.85 -20.12 -16.68
N ASP A 195 -4.30 -18.95 -16.38
CA ASP A 195 -2.88 -18.69 -16.63
C ASP A 195 -2.03 -18.82 -15.36
N SER A 196 -0.85 -19.41 -15.43
CA SER A 196 0.19 -19.38 -14.39
C SER A 196 1.40 -18.57 -14.86
N GLY A 197 2.24 -18.12 -13.92
CA GLY A 197 3.43 -17.34 -14.26
C GLY A 197 3.88 -16.40 -13.15
N THR A 198 4.75 -15.49 -13.55
CA THR A 198 5.32 -14.43 -12.71
C THR A 198 4.91 -13.10 -13.31
N THR A 199 4.43 -12.18 -12.47
CA THR A 199 4.18 -10.79 -12.88
C THR A 199 5.29 -9.91 -12.30
N ASP A 200 5.98 -9.19 -13.18
CA ASP A 200 6.94 -8.17 -12.78
C ASP A 200 6.22 -6.85 -12.48
N VAL A 201 6.67 -6.16 -11.45
CA VAL A 201 6.08 -4.90 -10.97
C VAL A 201 7.20 -3.89 -10.75
N VAL A 202 6.97 -2.67 -11.22
CA VAL A 202 7.79 -1.50 -10.90
C VAL A 202 6.94 -0.53 -10.11
N GLY A 203 7.31 -0.26 -8.87
CA GLY A 203 6.76 0.82 -8.06
C GLY A 203 7.69 2.02 -8.14
N LYS A 204 7.16 3.23 -8.21
CA LYS A 204 7.98 4.45 -8.30
C LYS A 204 7.39 5.57 -7.50
N VAL A 205 8.25 6.27 -6.80
CA VAL A 205 7.91 7.45 -6.03
C VAL A 205 8.80 8.57 -6.54
N GLY A 206 8.23 9.75 -6.68
CA GLY A 206 8.98 10.93 -7.06
C GLY A 206 8.43 12.16 -6.37
N PHE A 207 9.29 13.16 -6.22
CA PHE A 207 8.91 14.42 -5.63
C PHE A 207 9.65 15.59 -6.28
N THR A 208 9.14 16.79 -6.06
CA THR A 208 9.75 18.02 -6.54
C THR A 208 9.68 19.12 -5.48
N LYS A 209 10.65 20.04 -5.58
CA LYS A 209 10.76 21.25 -4.76
C LYS A 209 10.22 22.48 -5.51
N GLU A 210 9.85 22.30 -6.77
CA GLU A 210 9.29 23.34 -7.63
C GLU A 210 7.79 23.13 -7.80
N GLU A 211 7.08 24.22 -8.07
CA GLU A 211 5.70 24.13 -8.54
C GLU A 211 5.73 23.79 -10.03
N THR A 212 5.35 22.57 -10.39
CA THR A 212 5.29 22.09 -11.77
C THR A 212 4.04 21.25 -11.99
N VAL A 213 3.70 20.97 -13.24
CA VAL A 213 2.68 19.97 -13.55
C VAL A 213 3.37 18.61 -13.59
N LEU A 214 2.95 17.69 -12.72
CA LEU A 214 3.44 16.32 -12.73
C LEU A 214 2.78 15.56 -13.88
N GLY A 215 3.61 14.88 -14.67
CA GLY A 215 3.18 13.98 -15.73
C GLY A 215 3.81 12.60 -15.53
N VAL A 216 3.34 11.62 -16.30
CA VAL A 216 3.81 10.24 -16.21
C VAL A 216 3.94 9.63 -17.60
N SER A 217 4.97 8.79 -17.77
CA SER A 217 5.14 7.93 -18.94
C SER A 217 5.23 6.49 -18.48
N ILE A 218 4.29 5.64 -18.94
CA ILE A 218 4.25 4.20 -18.66
C ILE A 218 4.72 3.43 -19.91
N SER A 219 5.75 2.60 -19.74
CA SER A 219 6.31 1.78 -20.82
C SER A 219 5.36 0.68 -21.27
N GLY A 220 5.31 0.44 -22.58
CA GLY A 220 4.36 -0.47 -23.20
C GLY A 220 4.75 -1.95 -23.20
N ASN A 221 6.04 -2.29 -23.17
CA ASN A 221 6.56 -3.64 -23.42
C ASN A 221 7.30 -4.25 -22.23
N ILE A 222 7.84 -3.41 -21.35
CA ILE A 222 8.51 -3.77 -20.10
C ILE A 222 7.86 -2.89 -19.04
N PRO A 223 7.43 -3.41 -17.88
CA PRO A 223 6.89 -2.56 -16.83
C PRO A 223 7.92 -1.49 -16.48
N GLY A 224 7.50 -0.25 -16.64
CA GLY A 224 8.35 0.90 -16.48
C GLY A 224 7.49 2.12 -16.34
N ILE A 225 7.88 2.99 -15.43
CA ILE A 225 7.17 4.22 -15.13
C ILE A 225 8.18 5.33 -14.89
N SER A 226 7.89 6.51 -15.41
CA SER A 226 8.70 7.71 -15.19
C SER A 226 7.81 8.88 -14.87
N ILE A 227 8.14 9.60 -13.81
CA ILE A 227 7.46 10.83 -13.42
C ILE A 227 8.21 11.98 -14.10
N THR A 228 7.44 12.89 -14.71
CA THR A 228 7.93 14.02 -15.49
C THR A 228 7.49 15.34 -14.88
N PRO A 229 8.22 16.45 -15.13
CA PRO A 229 9.43 16.53 -15.96
C PRO A 229 10.68 16.00 -15.22
N GLN A 230 11.51 15.22 -15.93
CA GLN A 230 12.59 14.43 -15.31
C GLN A 230 13.70 15.27 -14.69
N ASP A 231 13.92 16.48 -15.21
CA ASP A 231 14.89 17.46 -14.73
C ASP A 231 14.48 18.14 -13.42
N LYS A 232 13.21 18.04 -13.03
CA LYS A 232 12.66 18.69 -11.83
C LYS A 232 12.20 17.72 -10.74
N VAL A 233 12.18 16.43 -11.05
CA VAL A 233 11.62 15.40 -10.18
C VAL A 233 12.72 14.46 -9.72
N PHE A 234 12.98 14.46 -8.42
CA PHE A 234 13.75 13.42 -7.74
C PHE A 234 12.86 12.18 -7.68
N GLN A 235 13.34 11.04 -8.16
CA GLN A 235 12.52 9.82 -8.21
C GLN A 235 13.35 8.57 -7.97
N ARG A 236 12.75 7.59 -7.30
CA ARG A 236 13.32 6.27 -7.07
C ARG A 236 12.29 5.21 -7.44
N ALA A 237 12.76 4.14 -8.05
CA ALA A 237 11.95 2.98 -8.36
C ALA A 237 12.38 1.79 -7.51
N ALA A 238 11.40 0.96 -7.19
CA ALA A 238 11.57 -0.40 -6.71
C ALA A 238 11.06 -1.35 -7.78
N THR A 239 11.65 -2.54 -7.84
CA THR A 239 11.22 -3.60 -8.75
C THR A 239 11.02 -4.88 -7.97
N GLY A 240 9.97 -5.62 -8.29
CA GLY A 240 9.66 -6.88 -7.63
C GLY A 240 8.86 -7.78 -8.54
N SER A 241 8.66 -9.02 -8.11
CA SER A 241 7.86 -9.99 -8.86
C SER A 241 7.05 -10.87 -7.92
N PHE A 242 5.86 -11.27 -8.35
CA PHE A 242 5.05 -12.24 -7.61
C PHE A 242 4.57 -13.36 -8.52
N ILE A 243 4.48 -14.56 -7.95
CA ILE A 243 4.07 -15.77 -8.66
C ILE A 243 2.59 -16.05 -8.39
N PHE A 244 1.85 -16.39 -9.43
CA PHE A 244 0.49 -16.90 -9.32
C PHE A 244 0.45 -18.36 -9.79
N LYS A 245 0.21 -19.27 -8.84
CA LYS A 245 0.07 -20.69 -9.15
C LYS A 245 -1.29 -20.96 -9.82
N SER A 246 -1.35 -21.91 -10.75
CA SER A 246 -2.62 -22.55 -11.10
C SER A 246 -3.11 -23.33 -9.88
N LYS A 247 -4.41 -23.24 -9.59
CA LYS A 247 -5.03 -24.18 -8.65
C LYS A 247 -5.12 -25.55 -9.30
#